data_AF-A0A2R8CKL9-F1
#
_entry.id   AF-A0A2R8CKL9-F1
#
_cell.length_a   1.000
_cell.length_b   1.000
_cell.length_c   1.000
_cell.angle_alpha   90.00
_cell.angle_beta   90.00
_cell.angle_gamma   90.00
#
_symmetry.space_group_name_H-M   'P 1'
#
loop_
_entity.id
_entity.type
_entity.pdbx_description
1 polymer ?
#
loop_
_entity_poly.entity_id
_entity_poly.type
_entity_poly.pdbx_seq_one_letter_code
_entity_poly.pdbx_strand_id
1 'polypeptide(L)'
;MNRLIITVALIAGLTLGGWALWQRGNAANDRADRIAQQRDTAEQENQRRQVVIDALWDNARRLESQRRALDEQQTELTRTASNRLEQIREIQRDDTDTKDWADTRLPDAVIRLRQRPAVTGADAYRQSVRNPDALHPAGKPPGQ
;
A
#
# COMPACT_ATOMS: atom_id res chain seq x y z
N MET A 1 34.64 30.97 93.54
CA MET A 1 34.54 31.36 92.11
C MET A 1 34.68 30.17 91.16
N ASN A 2 35.74 29.36 91.24
CA ASN A 2 36.04 28.33 90.23
C ASN A 2 34.96 27.24 90.03
N ARG A 3 34.26 26.81 91.09
CA ARG A 3 33.22 25.76 90.98
C ARG A 3 32.02 26.21 90.14
N LEU A 4 31.64 27.49 90.21
CA LEU A 4 30.54 28.06 89.42
C LEU A 4 30.91 28.16 87.93
N ILE A 5 32.18 28.50 87.65
CA ILE A 5 32.70 28.59 86.27
C ILE A 5 32.67 27.19 85.61
N ILE A 6 33.07 26.15 86.34
CA ILE A 6 33.07 24.77 85.85
C ILE A 6 31.64 24.28 85.54
N THR A 7 30.68 24.55 86.42
CA THR A 7 29.28 24.15 86.18
C THR A 7 28.66 24.87 84.98
N VAL A 8 28.95 26.15 84.79
CA VAL A 8 28.47 26.90 83.63
C VAL A 8 29.12 26.39 82.34
N ALA A 9 30.42 26.09 82.36
CA ALA A 9 31.12 25.52 81.21
C ALA A 9 30.56 24.16 80.81
N LEU A 10 30.20 23.30 81.78
CA LEU A 10 29.60 22.00 81.50
C LEU A 10 28.21 22.12 80.85
N ILE A 11 27.37 23.04 81.35
CA ILE A 11 26.05 23.29 80.78
C ILE A 11 26.16 23.87 79.36
N ALA A 12 27.10 24.79 79.13
CA ALA A 12 27.38 25.32 77.81
C ALA A 12 27.83 24.23 76.83
N GLY A 13 28.69 23.31 77.27
CA GLY A 13 29.12 22.17 76.45
C GLY A 13 27.97 21.23 76.05
N LEU A 14 27.07 20.92 76.99
CA LEU A 14 25.92 20.04 76.74
C LEU A 14 24.91 20.67 75.79
N THR A 15 24.62 21.97 75.95
CA THR A 15 23.68 22.70 75.08
C THR A 15 24.23 22.83 73.65
N LEU A 16 25.51 23.15 73.49
CA LEU A 16 26.17 23.20 72.18
C LEU A 16 26.27 21.81 71.54
N GLY A 17 26.56 20.76 72.31
CA GLY A 17 26.60 19.38 71.82
C GLY A 17 25.25 18.90 71.34
N GLY A 18 24.19 19.16 72.10
CA GLY A 18 22.81 18.84 71.70
C GLY A 18 22.39 19.60 70.44
N TRP A 19 22.72 20.88 70.34
CA TRP A 19 22.45 21.69 69.16
C TRP A 19 23.21 21.19 67.92
N ALA A 20 24.48 20.82 68.06
CA ALA A 20 25.28 20.29 66.96
C ALA A 20 24.77 18.93 66.44
N LEU A 21 24.28 18.04 67.32
CA LEU A 21 23.63 16.80 66.91
C LEU A 21 22.30 17.07 66.21
N TRP A 22 21.49 17.99 66.74
CA TRP A 22 20.21 18.37 66.13
C TRP A 22 20.41 18.96 64.73
N GLN A 23 21.38 19.86 64.57
CA GLN A 23 21.69 20.47 63.27
C GLN A 23 22.21 19.43 62.25
N ARG A 24 23.02 18.46 62.68
CA ARG A 24 23.46 17.35 61.81
C ARG A 24 22.30 16.45 61.41
N GLY A 25 21.37 16.16 62.32
CA GLY A 25 20.16 15.39 62.03
C GLY A 25 19.25 16.10 61.03
N ASN A 26 19.02 17.40 61.23
CA ASN A 26 18.20 18.20 60.31
C ASN A 26 18.83 18.26 58.92
N ALA A 27 20.14 18.47 58.84
CA ALA A 27 20.86 18.47 57.56
C ALA A 27 20.82 17.11 56.84
N ALA A 28 20.72 15.99 57.56
CA ALA A 28 20.55 14.66 56.97
C ALA A 28 19.13 14.47 56.41
N ASN A 29 18.11 14.92 57.15
CA ASN A 29 16.72 14.89 56.69
C ASN A 29 16.52 15.78 55.46
N ASP A 30 17.05 17.02 55.47
CA ASP A 30 16.97 17.94 54.34
C ASP A 30 17.58 17.33 53.05
N ARG A 31 18.63 16.51 53.19
CA ARG A 31 19.24 15.79 52.05
C ARG A 31 18.36 14.64 51.58
N ALA A 32 17.78 13.88 52.51
CA ALA A 32 16.88 12.78 52.18
C ALA A 32 15.64 13.29 51.43
N ASP A 33 15.04 14.40 51.90
CA ASP A 33 13.87 15.02 51.27
C ASP A 33 14.18 15.52 49.86
N ARG A 34 15.35 16.16 49.66
CA ARG A 34 15.78 16.58 48.31
C ARG A 34 15.98 15.39 47.36
N ILE A 35 16.57 14.29 47.85
CA ILE A 35 16.75 13.09 47.03
C ILE A 35 15.39 12.48 46.68
N ALA A 36 14.45 12.43 47.62
CA ALA A 36 13.09 11.96 47.37
C ALA A 36 12.39 12.82 46.30
N GLN A 37 12.44 14.16 46.44
CA GLN A 37 11.87 15.07 45.44
C GLN A 37 12.50 14.92 44.06
N GLN A 38 13.82 14.74 43.98
CA GLN A 38 14.51 14.50 42.71
C GLN A 38 14.09 13.18 42.08
N ARG A 39 13.91 12.13 42.88
CA ARG A 39 13.40 10.83 42.40
C ARG A 39 11.98 10.95 41.88
N ASP A 40 11.08 11.57 42.63
CA ASP A 40 9.69 11.75 42.22
C ASP A 40 9.60 12.56 40.91
N THR A 41 10.42 13.61 40.78
CA THR A 41 10.49 14.41 39.56
C THR A 41 11.01 13.59 38.37
N ALA A 42 12.07 12.81 38.57
CA ALA A 42 12.64 11.94 37.54
C ALA A 42 11.68 10.81 37.14
N GLU A 43 10.93 10.25 38.10
CA GLU A 43 9.89 9.24 37.83
C GLU A 43 8.74 9.84 37.03
N GLN A 44 8.25 11.02 37.39
CA GLN A 44 7.22 11.73 36.62
C GLN A 44 7.71 12.04 35.20
N GLU A 45 8.95 12.48 35.05
CA GLU A 45 9.53 12.73 33.72
C GLU A 45 9.63 11.43 32.92
N ASN A 46 10.07 10.34 33.53
CA ASN A 46 10.13 9.03 32.87
C ASN A 46 8.73 8.54 32.45
N GLN A 47 7.71 8.69 33.29
CA GLN A 47 6.34 8.35 32.94
C GLN A 47 5.84 9.18 31.75
N ARG A 48 6.11 10.50 31.74
CA ARG A 48 5.77 11.35 30.60
C ARG A 48 6.49 10.91 29.33
N ARG A 49 7.78 10.57 29.42
CA ARG A 49 8.57 10.06 28.30
C ARG A 49 8.02 8.72 27.80
N GLN A 50 7.60 7.82 28.68
CA GLN A 50 6.98 6.54 28.29
C GLN A 50 5.70 6.77 27.47
N VAL A 51 4.81 7.66 27.90
CA VAL A 51 3.60 8.01 27.14
C VAL A 51 3.93 8.52 25.74
N VAL A 52 4.96 9.37 25.62
CA VAL A 52 5.42 9.87 24.30
C VAL A 52 5.98 8.73 23.44
N ILE A 53 6.80 7.86 24.03
CA ILE A 53 7.37 6.69 23.33
C ILE A 53 6.27 5.77 22.82
N ASP A 54 5.26 5.49 23.65
CA ASP A 54 4.13 4.64 23.28
C ASP A 54 3.33 5.27 22.14
N ALA A 55 3.07 6.58 22.19
CA ALA A 55 2.39 7.30 21.12
C ALA A 55 3.19 7.28 19.81
N LEU A 56 4.52 7.40 19.87
CA LEU A 56 5.40 7.30 18.71
C LEU A 56 5.38 5.88 18.11
N TRP A 57 5.39 4.85 18.96
CA TRP A 57 5.32 3.46 18.52
C TRP A 57 3.99 3.14 17.83
N ASP A 58 2.90 3.61 18.42
CA ASP A 58 1.56 3.44 17.87
C ASP A 58 1.40 4.20 16.54
N ASN A 59 1.96 5.41 16.44
CA ASN A 59 2.03 6.14 15.17
C ASN A 59 2.87 5.40 14.11
N ALA A 60 4.04 4.89 14.48
CA ALA A 60 4.89 4.13 13.57
C ALA A 60 4.19 2.88 13.03
N ARG A 61 3.50 2.12 13.88
CA ARG A 61 2.70 0.96 13.46
C ARG A 61 1.59 1.35 12.50
N ARG A 62 0.86 2.43 12.80
CA ARG A 62 -0.17 2.95 11.89
C ARG A 62 0.41 3.34 10.54
N LEU A 63 1.52 4.07 10.52
CA LEU A 63 2.18 4.49 9.29
C LEU A 63 2.67 3.27 8.48
N GLU A 64 3.22 2.26 9.13
CA GLU A 64 3.64 1.03 8.48
C GLU A 64 2.45 0.30 7.83
N SER A 65 1.32 0.21 8.54
CA SER A 65 0.11 -0.40 7.98
C SER A 65 -0.44 0.36 6.76
N GLN A 66 -0.40 1.70 6.81
CA GLN A 66 -0.82 2.55 5.69
C GLN A 66 0.11 2.39 4.49
N ARG A 67 1.42 2.30 4.72
CA ARG A 67 2.41 2.06 3.66
C ARG A 67 2.18 0.71 2.98
N ARG A 68 1.91 -0.35 3.73
CA ARG A 68 1.58 -1.67 3.15
C ARG A 68 0.30 -1.61 2.32
N ALA A 69 -0.76 -0.98 2.83
CA ALA A 69 -2.00 -0.82 2.07
C ALA A 69 -1.80 -0.01 0.78
N LEU A 70 -0.95 1.03 0.81
CA LEU A 70 -0.61 1.81 -0.37
C LEU A 70 0.18 0.99 -1.41
N ASP A 71 1.13 0.18 -0.95
CA ASP A 71 1.94 -0.70 -1.82
C ASP A 71 1.08 -1.78 -2.49
N GLU A 72 0.12 -2.35 -1.75
CA GLU A 72 -0.88 -3.27 -2.28
C GLU A 72 -1.75 -2.60 -3.35
N GLN A 73 -2.26 -1.40 -3.09
CA GLN A 73 -3.04 -0.62 -4.07
C GLN A 73 -2.22 -0.28 -5.31
N GLN A 74 -0.95 0.12 -5.15
CA GLN A 74 -0.08 0.44 -6.26
C GLN A 74 0.20 -0.80 -7.13
N THR A 75 0.39 -1.95 -6.49
CA THR A 75 0.56 -3.24 -7.17
C THR A 75 -0.71 -3.61 -7.94
N GLU A 76 -1.88 -3.45 -7.34
CA GLU A 76 -3.17 -3.72 -8.00
C GLU A 76 -3.42 -2.77 -9.18
N LEU A 77 -3.15 -1.48 -9.02
CA LEU A 77 -3.25 -0.49 -10.09
C LEU A 77 -2.30 -0.82 -11.25
N THR A 78 -1.07 -1.22 -10.94
CA THR A 78 -0.08 -1.61 -11.95
C THR A 78 -0.55 -2.85 -12.73
N ARG A 79 -1.07 -3.87 -12.03
CA ARG A 79 -1.64 -5.07 -12.67
C ARG A 79 -2.85 -4.75 -13.53
N THR A 80 -3.75 -3.90 -13.03
CA THR A 80 -4.91 -3.46 -13.79
C THR A 80 -4.49 -2.69 -15.03
N ALA A 81 -3.53 -1.78 -14.91
CA ALA A 81 -3.00 -1.02 -16.05
C ALA A 81 -2.36 -1.92 -17.10
N SER A 82 -1.55 -2.92 -16.69
CA SER A 82 -0.96 -3.89 -17.63
C SER A 82 -2.03 -4.72 -18.34
N ASN A 83 -3.05 -5.19 -17.61
CA ASN A 83 -4.15 -5.96 -18.20
C ASN A 83 -4.95 -5.13 -19.20
N ARG A 84 -5.19 -3.86 -18.89
CA ARG A 84 -5.87 -2.93 -19.81
C ARG A 84 -5.05 -2.69 -21.08
N LEU A 85 -3.73 -2.53 -20.95
CA LEU A 85 -2.85 -2.37 -22.10
C LEU A 85 -2.86 -3.62 -22.99
N GLU A 86 -2.87 -4.81 -22.39
CA GLU A 86 -2.96 -6.07 -23.14
C GLU A 86 -4.28 -6.18 -23.89
N GLN A 87 -5.41 -5.90 -23.22
CA GLN A 87 -6.74 -5.89 -23.86
C GLN A 87 -6.81 -4.92 -25.03
N ILE A 88 -6.25 -3.72 -24.89
CA ILE A 88 -6.21 -2.75 -25.98
C ILE A 88 -5.40 -3.29 -27.17
N ARG A 89 -4.27 -3.96 -26.89
CA ARG A 89 -3.42 -4.54 -27.94
C ARG A 89 -4.12 -5.69 -28.65
N GLU A 90 -4.83 -6.54 -27.90
CA GLU A 90 -5.63 -7.64 -28.45
C GLU A 90 -6.74 -7.09 -29.36
N ILE A 91 -7.52 -6.12 -28.90
CA ILE A 91 -8.56 -5.46 -29.72
C ILE A 91 -7.97 -4.83 -30.98
N GLN A 92 -6.82 -4.15 -30.87
CA GLN A 92 -6.16 -3.53 -32.01
C GLN A 92 -5.67 -4.56 -33.04
N ARG A 93 -5.24 -5.74 -32.58
CA ARG A 93 -4.83 -6.85 -33.43
C ARG A 93 -6.03 -7.44 -34.16
N ASP A 94 -7.11 -7.73 -33.44
CA ASP A 94 -8.33 -8.30 -34.02
C ASP A 94 -8.93 -7.37 -35.10
N ASP A 95 -8.90 -6.05 -34.86
CA ASP A 95 -9.31 -5.05 -35.85
C ASP A 95 -8.46 -5.08 -37.11
N THR A 96 -7.15 -5.33 -36.97
CA THR A 96 -6.20 -5.40 -38.10
C THR A 96 -6.41 -6.70 -38.87
N ASP A 97 -6.50 -7.83 -38.17
CA ASP A 97 -6.73 -9.15 -38.76
C ASP A 97 -8.07 -9.18 -39.53
N THR A 98 -9.11 -8.52 -39.01
CA THR A 98 -10.41 -8.39 -39.68
C THR A 98 -10.32 -7.57 -40.97
N LYS A 99 -9.57 -6.47 -40.96
CA LYS A 99 -9.34 -5.64 -42.15
C LYS A 99 -8.55 -6.40 -43.21
N ASP A 100 -7.48 -7.08 -42.81
CA ASP A 100 -6.66 -7.88 -43.71
C ASP A 100 -7.46 -9.01 -44.37
N TRP A 101 -8.36 -9.66 -43.62
CA TRP A 101 -9.30 -10.63 -44.18
C TRP A 101 -10.25 -10.01 -45.20
N ALA A 102 -10.80 -8.83 -44.91
CA ALA A 102 -11.72 -8.13 -45.82
C ALA A 102 -11.03 -7.64 -47.11
N ASP A 103 -9.76 -7.26 -47.02
CA ASP A 103 -8.94 -6.80 -48.16
C ASP A 103 -8.40 -7.97 -49.01
N THR A 104 -8.46 -9.20 -48.49
CA THR A 104 -8.07 -10.39 -49.25
C THR A 104 -9.03 -10.63 -50.42
N ARG A 105 -8.50 -10.75 -51.66
CA ARG A 105 -9.33 -10.99 -52.84
C ARG A 105 -10.15 -12.29 -52.70
N LEU A 106 -11.44 -12.20 -52.98
CA LEU A 106 -12.31 -13.38 -52.99
C LEU A 106 -11.83 -14.40 -54.03
N PRO A 107 -11.83 -15.71 -53.70
CA PRO A 107 -11.49 -16.75 -54.66
C PRO A 107 -12.43 -16.73 -55.87
N ASP A 108 -11.89 -16.99 -57.06
CA ASP A 108 -12.64 -16.98 -58.33
C ASP A 108 -13.89 -17.86 -58.32
N ALA A 109 -13.85 -18.98 -57.59
CA ALA A 109 -15.00 -19.87 -57.43
C ALA A 109 -16.20 -19.16 -56.76
N VAL A 110 -15.94 -18.31 -55.78
CA VAL A 110 -16.97 -17.54 -55.05
C VAL A 110 -17.49 -16.38 -55.90
N ILE A 111 -16.59 -15.71 -56.63
CA ILE A 111 -16.96 -14.64 -57.56
C ILE A 111 -17.91 -15.18 -58.65
N ARG A 112 -17.62 -16.36 -59.19
CA ARG A 112 -18.46 -17.04 -60.19
C ARG A 112 -19.83 -17.45 -59.65
N LEU A 113 -19.91 -17.90 -58.40
CA LEU A 113 -21.19 -18.21 -57.74
C LEU A 113 -22.09 -16.96 -57.61
N ARG A 114 -21.49 -15.79 -57.37
CA ARG A 114 -22.22 -14.51 -57.30
C ARG A 114 -22.62 -13.99 -58.69
N GLN A 115 -21.85 -14.31 -59.72
CA GLN A 115 -22.19 -14.01 -61.12
C GLN A 115 -23.28 -14.97 -61.62
N ARG A 116 -24.48 -14.85 -61.05
CA ARG A 116 -25.67 -15.49 -61.61
C ARG A 116 -26.21 -14.62 -62.74
N PRO A 117 -26.50 -15.16 -63.93
CA PRO A 117 -27.15 -14.40 -64.99
C PRO A 117 -28.50 -13.88 -64.49
N ALA A 118 -28.83 -12.62 -64.84
CA ALA A 118 -30.09 -11.99 -64.44
C ALA A 118 -31.26 -12.79 -65.03
N VAL A 119 -32.05 -13.42 -64.15
CA VAL A 119 -33.21 -14.20 -64.56
C VAL A 119 -34.43 -13.29 -64.54
N THR A 120 -34.83 -12.78 -65.71
CA THR A 120 -35.96 -11.86 -65.84
C THR A 120 -37.25 -12.65 -66.07
N GLY A 121 -38.15 -12.66 -65.08
CA GLY A 121 -39.48 -13.28 -65.17
C GLY A 121 -39.65 -14.60 -64.41
N ALA A 122 -40.88 -14.88 -63.96
CA ALA A 122 -41.19 -15.98 -63.05
C ALA A 122 -41.02 -17.38 -63.65
N ASP A 123 -41.23 -17.54 -64.96
CA ASP A 123 -41.05 -18.83 -65.64
C ASP A 123 -39.58 -19.13 -65.94
N ALA A 124 -38.81 -18.10 -66.33
CA ALA A 124 -37.36 -18.20 -66.45
C ALA A 124 -36.70 -18.55 -65.10
N TYR A 125 -37.23 -18.00 -63.99
CA TYR A 125 -36.78 -18.35 -62.64
C TYR A 125 -36.99 -19.84 -62.33
N ARG A 126 -38.20 -20.37 -62.57
CA ARG A 126 -38.53 -21.78 -62.34
C ARG A 126 -37.68 -22.74 -63.17
N GLN A 127 -37.34 -22.37 -64.40
CA GLN A 127 -36.45 -23.16 -65.26
C GLN A 127 -35.01 -23.19 -64.73
N SER A 128 -34.50 -22.04 -64.26
CA SER A 128 -33.12 -21.92 -63.71
C SER A 128 -32.89 -22.70 -62.40
N VAL A 129 -33.95 -23.07 -61.68
CA VAL A 129 -33.89 -23.87 -60.45
C VAL A 129 -34.03 -25.37 -60.76
N ARG A 130 -34.77 -25.73 -61.82
CA ARG A 130 -34.94 -27.14 -62.25
C ARG A 130 -33.73 -27.71 -63.00
N ASN A 131 -32.98 -26.87 -63.72
CA ASN A 131 -31.72 -27.26 -64.37
C ASN A 131 -30.58 -26.39 -63.82
N PRO A 132 -30.03 -26.72 -62.64
CA PRO A 132 -28.80 -26.10 -62.20
C PRO A 132 -27.68 -26.56 -63.16
N ASP A 133 -27.07 -25.62 -63.88
CA ASP A 133 -25.86 -25.90 -64.65
C ASP A 133 -24.81 -26.53 -63.72
N ALA A 134 -24.19 -27.63 -64.16
CA ALA A 134 -23.21 -28.34 -63.37
C ALA A 134 -22.00 -27.43 -63.08
N LEU A 135 -21.68 -27.24 -61.80
CA LEU A 135 -20.51 -26.47 -61.40
C LEU A 135 -19.24 -27.21 -61.87
N HIS A 136 -18.48 -26.57 -62.75
CA HIS A 136 -17.19 -27.10 -63.22
C HIS A 136 -16.21 -27.24 -62.03
N PRO A 137 -15.37 -28.30 -62.01
CA PRO A 137 -14.44 -28.57 -60.92
C PRO A 137 -13.46 -27.40 -60.73
N ALA A 138 -13.12 -27.10 -59.47
CA ALA A 138 -12.19 -26.03 -59.11
C ALA A 138 -10.84 -26.22 -59.83
N GLY A 139 -10.43 -25.20 -60.59
CA GLY A 139 -9.13 -25.17 -61.25
C GLY A 139 -7.99 -25.30 -60.24
N LYS A 140 -7.01 -26.14 -60.58
CA LYS A 140 -5.83 -26.49 -59.79
C LYS A 140 -5.08 -25.24 -59.27
N PRO A 141 -4.62 -25.21 -58.00
CA PRO A 141 -3.85 -24.09 -57.49
C PRO A 141 -2.50 -23.98 -58.23
N PRO A 142 -2.04 -22.76 -58.57
CA PRO A 142 -0.69 -22.57 -59.08
C PRO A 142 0.31 -22.88 -57.97
N GLY A 143 1.26 -23.77 -58.26
CA GLY A 143 2.31 -24.15 -57.33
C GLY A 143 3.47 -23.16 -57.32
N GLN A 144 4.06 -23.06 -56.12
CA GLN A 144 5.41 -22.61 -55.75
C GLN A 144 5.72 -21.11 -55.84
#